data_AF-A0A1B7W4P3-F1
#
_entry.id   AF-A0A1B7W4P3-F1
#
_cell.length_a   1.000
_cell.length_b   1.000
_cell.length_c   1.000
_cell.angle_alpha   90.00
_cell.angle_beta   90.00
_cell.angle_gamma   90.00
#
_symmetry.space_group_name_H-M   'P 1'
#
loop_
_entity.id
_entity.type
_entity.pdbx_description
1 polymer ?
#
loop_
_entity_poly.entity_id
_entity_poly.type
_entity_poly.pdbx_seq_one_letter_code
_entity_poly.pdbx_strand_id
1 'polypeptide(L)'
;MSKVFVLDTKKRPLDPIHSAQARQLLRNKKAAIFRQFPFTIILKKSRPDSPVSSLRLKIDPGAKFTGMALVNDLTGKVVFAAELKHRGFVIRDALTSRRQLRRSRRARKTRYRQPRFLNRTRPEGWLAPSLQSRVENIK
;
A
#
# COMPACT_ATOMS: atom_id res chain seq x y z
N MET A 1 19.43 14.68 5.44
CA MET A 1 19.59 14.38 4.00
C MET A 1 19.90 12.90 3.87
N SER A 2 19.15 12.13 3.05
CA SER A 2 19.42 10.69 2.88
C SER A 2 20.76 10.46 2.19
N LYS A 3 21.54 9.49 2.66
CA LYS A 3 22.72 9.01 1.93
C LYS A 3 22.29 8.23 0.68
N VAL A 4 23.22 8.09 -0.27
CA VAL A 4 23.04 7.34 -1.51
C VAL A 4 23.64 5.95 -1.35
N PHE A 5 22.90 4.92 -1.74
CA PHE A 5 23.38 3.55 -1.72
C PHE A 5 24.37 3.30 -2.86
N VAL A 6 25.41 2.52 -2.58
CA VAL A 6 26.49 2.25 -3.52
C VAL A 6 26.69 0.75 -3.63
N LEU A 7 26.78 0.26 -4.87
CA LEU A 7 27.17 -1.10 -5.18
C LEU A 7 28.53 -1.11 -5.86
N ASP A 8 29.30 -2.16 -5.61
CA ASP A 8 30.47 -2.48 -6.42
C ASP A 8 30.06 -3.10 -7.77
N THR A 9 31.01 -3.21 -8.69
CA THR A 9 30.89 -3.90 -9.99
C THR A 9 30.28 -5.31 -9.88
N LYS A 10 30.63 -6.05 -8.82
CA LYS A 10 30.06 -7.38 -8.51
C LYS A 10 28.70 -7.32 -7.78
N LYS A 11 28.04 -6.16 -7.75
CA LYS A 11 26.79 -5.88 -7.02
C LYS A 11 26.87 -6.09 -5.50
N ARG A 12 28.08 -6.09 -4.94
CA ARG A 12 28.30 -6.11 -3.48
C ARG A 12 27.94 -4.74 -2.89
N PRO A 13 27.13 -4.66 -1.80
CA PRO A 13 26.89 -3.41 -1.11
C PRO A 13 28.17 -2.80 -0.55
N LEU A 14 28.32 -1.49 -0.72
CA LEU A 14 29.35 -0.66 -0.09
C LEU A 14 28.71 0.34 0.87
N ASP A 15 29.53 1.02 1.65
CA ASP A 15 29.06 2.06 2.56
C ASP A 15 28.33 3.19 1.80
N PRO A 16 27.13 3.61 2.27
CA PRO A 16 26.41 4.70 1.66
C PRO A 16 27.18 6.02 1.76
N ILE A 17 27.16 6.78 0.67
CA ILE A 17 27.92 8.01 0.52
C ILE A 17 27.03 9.25 0.57
N HIS A 18 27.65 10.41 0.78
CA HIS A 18 26.93 11.68 0.70
C HIS A 18 26.45 11.95 -0.73
N SER A 19 25.29 12.60 -0.89
CA SER A 19 24.70 12.87 -2.20
C SER A 19 25.64 13.67 -3.12
N ALA A 20 26.47 14.56 -2.56
CA ALA A 20 27.48 15.31 -3.31
C ALA A 20 28.54 14.40 -3.93
N GLN A 21 29.03 13.40 -3.19
CA GLN A 21 30.00 12.42 -3.71
C GLN A 21 29.38 11.56 -4.81
N ALA A 22 28.12 11.14 -4.63
CA ALA A 22 27.39 10.40 -5.67
C ALA A 22 27.28 11.20 -6.97
N ARG A 23 26.92 12.50 -6.88
CA ARG A 23 26.88 13.40 -8.05
C ARG A 23 28.26 13.52 -8.72
N GLN A 24 29.33 13.67 -7.95
CA GLN A 24 30.69 13.76 -8.48
C GLN A 24 31.09 12.48 -9.23
N LEU A 25 30.79 11.31 -8.67
CA LEU A 25 31.08 10.02 -9.31
C LEU A 25 30.33 9.84 -10.63
N LEU A 26 29.06 10.25 -10.67
CA LEU A 26 28.25 10.22 -11.89
C LEU A 26 28.77 11.22 -12.94
N ARG A 27 29.06 12.46 -12.54
CA ARG A 27 29.62 13.51 -13.44
C ARG A 27 30.94 13.07 -14.06
N ASN A 28 31.79 12.44 -13.26
CA ASN A 28 33.09 11.92 -13.70
C ASN A 28 33.00 10.57 -14.42
N LYS A 29 31.79 10.08 -14.72
CA LYS A 29 31.53 8.79 -15.37
C LYS A 29 32.15 7.58 -14.66
N LYS A 30 32.46 7.68 -13.36
CA LYS A 30 33.04 6.61 -12.51
C LYS A 30 31.99 5.64 -11.94
N ALA A 31 30.72 6.06 -11.95
CA ALA A 31 29.58 5.25 -11.54
C ALA A 31 28.45 5.35 -12.59
N ALA A 32 27.46 4.47 -12.47
CA ALA A 32 26.20 4.51 -13.22
C ALA A 32 25.02 4.42 -12.25
N ILE A 33 23.84 4.85 -12.69
CA ILE A 33 22.60 4.70 -11.91
C ILE A 33 22.18 3.22 -12.00
N PHE A 34 22.01 2.56 -10.85
CA PHE A 34 21.54 1.18 -10.77
C PHE A 34 20.02 1.11 -10.53
N ARG A 35 19.50 1.97 -9.64
CA ARG A 35 18.08 2.05 -9.30
C ARG A 35 17.71 3.48 -8.94
N GLN A 36 16.54 3.94 -9.38
CA GLN A 36 16.06 5.29 -9.07
C GLN A 36 15.50 5.41 -7.64
N PHE A 37 14.81 4.39 -7.14
CA PHE A 37 14.30 4.37 -5.76
C PHE A 37 14.45 3.00 -5.08
N PRO A 38 15.07 2.93 -3.88
CA PRO A 38 15.89 4.00 -3.32
C PRO A 38 17.07 4.30 -4.25
N PHE A 39 17.47 5.57 -4.33
CA PHE A 39 18.50 6.00 -5.29
C PHE A 39 19.82 5.29 -5.01
N THR A 40 20.26 4.50 -5.99
CA THR A 40 21.41 3.59 -5.85
C THR A 40 22.29 3.73 -7.08
N ILE A 41 23.60 3.90 -6.84
CA ILE A 41 24.61 3.92 -7.90
C ILE A 41 25.46 2.64 -7.85
N ILE A 42 26.01 2.26 -8.99
CA ILE A 42 26.99 1.16 -9.12
C ILE A 42 28.31 1.72 -9.63
N LEU A 43 29.42 1.37 -8.97
CA LEU A 43 30.76 1.77 -9.39
C LEU A 43 31.21 0.97 -10.63
N LYS A 44 32.00 1.59 -11.51
CA LYS A 44 32.58 0.92 -12.68
C LYS A 44 33.89 0.19 -12.41
N LYS A 45 34.54 0.47 -11.29
CA LYS A 45 35.78 -0.19 -10.86
C LYS A 45 35.51 -0.98 -9.58
N SER A 46 36.07 -2.19 -9.49
CA SER A 46 35.92 -3.03 -8.31
C SER A 46 36.62 -2.43 -7.09
N ARG A 47 35.99 -2.54 -5.92
CA ARG A 47 36.58 -2.20 -4.62
C ARG A 47 36.34 -3.33 -3.63
N PRO A 48 37.09 -4.44 -3.73
CA PRO A 48 36.92 -5.59 -2.84
C PRO A 48 37.27 -5.23 -1.39
N ASP A 49 38.30 -4.41 -1.17
CA ASP A 49 38.81 -4.10 0.17
C ASP A 49 38.11 -2.92 0.84
N SER A 50 37.06 -2.37 0.22
CA SER A 50 36.30 -1.31 0.87
C SER A 50 35.54 -1.85 2.08
N PRO A 51 35.73 -1.24 3.28
CA PRO A 51 35.03 -1.63 4.48
C PRO A 51 33.53 -1.33 4.32
N VAL A 52 32.71 -2.16 4.97
CA VAL A 52 31.26 -2.00 5.02
C VAL A 52 30.86 -1.96 6.48
N SER A 53 30.30 -0.83 6.89
CA SER A 53 29.78 -0.61 8.23
C SER A 53 28.48 -1.39 8.42
N SER A 54 28.32 -2.01 9.59
CA SER A 54 27.03 -2.61 9.95
C SER A 54 25.98 -1.51 10.15
N LEU A 55 24.78 -1.75 9.62
CA LEU A 55 23.64 -0.85 9.75
C LEU A 55 22.49 -1.58 10.43
N ARG A 56 21.83 -0.91 11.38
CA ARG A 56 20.62 -1.39 12.04
C ARG A 56 19.40 -0.89 11.30
N LEU A 57 18.50 -1.82 10.94
CA LEU A 57 17.18 -1.50 10.42
C LEU A 57 16.19 -1.35 11.59
N LYS A 58 15.51 -0.21 11.63
CA LYS A 58 14.37 0.04 12.51
C LYS A 58 13.10 0.11 11.67
N ILE A 59 12.06 -0.58 12.11
CA ILE A 59 10.76 -0.65 11.45
C ILE A 59 9.71 -0.23 12.47
N ASP A 60 8.87 0.73 12.09
CA ASP A 60 7.74 1.21 12.87
C ASP A 60 6.44 0.94 12.10
N PRO A 61 5.75 -0.18 12.38
CA PRO A 61 4.57 -0.58 11.63
C PRO A 61 3.32 0.17 12.09
N GLY A 62 2.66 0.88 11.17
CA GLY A 62 1.37 1.53 11.40
C GLY A 62 0.28 0.98 10.48
N ALA A 63 -0.98 1.35 10.76
CA ALA A 63 -2.12 0.83 10.00
C ALA A 63 -2.13 1.29 8.52
N LYS A 64 -1.70 2.52 8.25
CA LYS A 64 -1.68 3.11 6.89
C LYS A 64 -0.28 3.28 6.32
N PHE A 65 0.71 3.39 7.19
CA PHE A 65 2.10 3.68 6.83
C PHE A 65 3.01 2.86 7.72
N THR A 66 4.11 2.35 7.17
CA THR A 66 5.21 1.76 7.95
C THR A 66 6.44 2.64 7.78
N GLY A 67 6.95 3.17 8.88
CA GLY A 67 8.23 3.89 8.90
C GLY A 67 9.40 2.91 8.87
N MET A 68 10.43 3.24 8.10
CA MET A 68 11.68 2.47 8.02
C MET A 68 12.86 3.41 8.13
N ALA A 69 13.85 3.07 8.96
CA ALA A 69 15.10 3.81 9.08
C ALA A 69 16.30 2.86 9.14
N LEU A 70 17.36 3.22 8.42
CA LEU A 70 18.68 2.59 8.54
C LEU A 70 19.57 3.52 9.35
N VAL A 71 20.12 2.99 10.44
CA VAL A 71 20.97 3.73 11.38
C VAL A 71 22.32 3.05 11.44
N ASN A 72 23.39 3.85 11.49
CA ASN A 72 24.72 3.36 11.82
C ASN A 72 24.90 3.51 13.34
N ASP A 73 24.97 2.38 14.06
CA ASP A 73 25.01 2.37 15.53
C ASP A 73 26.30 3.00 16.08
N LEU A 74 27.43 2.85 15.39
CA LEU A 74 28.72 3.39 15.82
C LEU A 74 28.75 4.92 15.79
N THR A 75 28.08 5.53 14.80
CA THR A 75 28.08 6.99 14.62
C THR A 75 26.80 7.66 15.13
N GLY A 76 25.77 6.88 15.47
CA GLY A 76 24.43 7.38 15.80
C GLY A 76 23.68 8.03 14.63
N LYS A 77 24.22 7.99 13.40
CA LYS A 77 23.67 8.72 12.26
C LYS A 77 22.62 7.90 11.50
N VAL A 78 21.52 8.55 11.13
CA VAL A 78 20.53 7.99 10.19
C VAL A 78 21.08 8.07 8.77
N VAL A 79 21.20 6.91 8.14
CA VAL A 79 21.72 6.74 6.77
C VAL A 79 20.62 6.93 5.74
N PHE A 80 19.46 6.36 6.00
CA PHE A 80 18.30 6.39 5.11
C PHE A 80 17.03 6.30 5.95
N ALA A 81 15.98 6.99 5.51
CA ALA A 81 14.65 6.86 6.09
C ALA A 81 13.62 6.88 4.97
N ALA A 82 12.57 6.07 5.10
CA ALA A 82 11.47 6.02 4.17
C ALA A 82 10.17 5.67 4.89
N GLU A 83 9.06 6.02 4.25
CA GLU A 83 7.73 5.62 4.69
C GLU A 83 7.09 4.76 3.60
N LEU A 84 6.64 3.56 3.97
CA LEU A 84 5.89 2.66 3.11
C LEU A 84 4.39 2.92 3.28
N LYS A 85 3.76 3.55 2.29
CA LYS A 85 2.30 3.71 2.25
C LYS A 85 1.60 2.40 1.92
N HIS A 86 0.72 1.96 2.81
CA HIS A 86 -0.05 0.73 2.64
C HIS A 86 -1.26 0.94 1.74
N ARG A 87 -1.58 -0.10 0.97
CA ARG A 87 -2.78 -0.15 0.11
C ARG A 87 -3.94 -0.92 0.75
N GLY A 88 -3.79 -1.40 1.98
CA GLY A 88 -4.76 -2.27 2.65
C GLY A 88 -6.17 -1.67 2.70
N PHE A 89 -6.29 -0.40 3.13
CA PHE A 89 -7.57 0.31 3.15
C PHE A 89 -8.19 0.46 1.77
N VAL A 90 -7.41 0.90 0.77
CA VAL A 90 -7.87 1.05 -0.62
C VAL A 90 -8.38 -0.30 -1.18
N ILE A 91 -7.67 -1.39 -0.89
CA ILE A 91 -8.06 -2.73 -1.33
C ILE A 91 -9.35 -3.17 -0.62
N ARG A 92 -9.44 -2.98 0.70
CA ARG A 92 -10.64 -3.29 1.48
C ARG A 92 -11.87 -2.58 0.94
N ASP A 93 -11.74 -1.29 0.64
CA ASP A 93 -12.84 -0.48 0.15
C ASP A 93 -13.25 -0.90 -1.27
N ALA A 94 -12.28 -1.22 -2.14
CA ALA A 94 -12.54 -1.78 -3.47
C ALA A 94 -13.25 -3.15 -3.41
N LEU A 95 -12.85 -4.02 -2.49
CA LEU A 95 -13.52 -5.31 -2.25
C LEU A 95 -14.95 -5.11 -1.74
N THR A 96 -15.16 -4.13 -0.86
CA THR A 96 -16.47 -3.78 -0.31
C THR A 96 -17.40 -3.26 -1.40
N SER A 97 -16.92 -2.33 -2.23
CA SER A 97 -17.65 -1.83 -3.40
C SER A 97 -18.03 -2.97 -4.37
N ARG A 98 -17.07 -3.84 -4.72
CA ARG A 98 -17.34 -5.03 -5.56
C ARG A 98 -18.42 -5.92 -4.95
N ARG A 99 -18.37 -6.18 -3.63
CA ARG A 99 -19.38 -6.97 -2.91
C ARG A 99 -20.76 -6.31 -2.99
N GLN A 100 -20.86 -5.02 -2.72
CA GLN A 100 -22.11 -4.25 -2.74
C GLN A 100 -22.75 -4.23 -4.13
N LEU A 101 -21.96 -3.96 -5.18
CA LEU A 101 -22.44 -3.97 -6.58
C LEU A 101 -22.95 -5.36 -7.00
N ARG A 102 -22.26 -6.44 -6.59
CA ARG A 102 -22.72 -7.82 -6.84
C ARG A 102 -24.05 -8.11 -6.13
N ARG A 103 -24.20 -7.72 -4.85
CA ARG A 103 -25.45 -7.87 -4.10
C ARG A 103 -26.59 -7.13 -4.79
N SER A 104 -26.34 -5.88 -5.20
CA SER A 104 -27.34 -5.06 -5.88
C SER A 104 -27.80 -5.65 -7.21
N ARG A 105 -26.89 -6.16 -8.04
CA ARG A 105 -27.24 -6.83 -9.31
C ARG A 105 -28.13 -8.05 -9.08
N ARG A 106 -27.82 -8.87 -8.07
CA ARG A 106 -28.59 -10.07 -7.73
C ARG A 106 -29.96 -9.78 -7.12
N ALA A 107 -30.10 -8.68 -6.38
CA ALA A 107 -31.32 -8.33 -5.66
C ALA A 107 -32.26 -7.41 -6.45
N ARG A 108 -31.74 -6.33 -7.05
CA ARG A 108 -32.54 -5.25 -7.66
C ARG A 108 -32.58 -5.28 -9.19
N LYS A 109 -31.57 -5.84 -9.86
CA LYS A 109 -31.47 -5.85 -11.34
C LYS A 109 -31.89 -7.21 -11.89
N THR A 110 -33.00 -7.74 -11.41
CA THR A 110 -33.51 -9.05 -11.81
C THR A 110 -34.46 -8.92 -12.99
N ARG A 111 -33.99 -8.43 -14.15
CA ARG A 111 -34.81 -8.31 -15.37
C ARG A 111 -35.49 -9.63 -15.76
N TYR A 112 -34.81 -10.76 -15.50
CA TYR A 112 -35.29 -12.11 -15.76
C TYR A 112 -36.16 -12.70 -14.63
N ARG A 113 -36.19 -12.11 -13.43
CA ARG A 113 -37.09 -12.58 -12.36
C ARG A 113 -38.28 -11.63 -12.31
N GLN A 114 -39.44 -12.13 -12.75
CA GLN A 114 -40.69 -11.40 -12.60
C GLN A 114 -40.87 -10.97 -11.14
N PRO A 115 -41.28 -9.72 -10.87
CA PRO A 115 -41.53 -9.27 -9.52
C PRO A 115 -42.60 -10.14 -8.85
N ARG A 116 -42.27 -10.73 -7.69
CA ARG A 116 -43.18 -11.64 -6.96
C ARG A 116 -44.24 -10.89 -6.14
N PHE A 117 -44.67 -9.71 -6.57
CA PHE A 117 -45.71 -8.96 -5.84
C PHE A 117 -47.04 -9.71 -5.83
N LEU A 118 -47.37 -10.37 -6.96
CA LEU A 118 -48.55 -11.20 -7.14
C LEU A 118 -48.32 -12.68 -6.75
N ASN A 119 -47.06 -13.13 -6.67
CA ASN A 119 -46.70 -14.52 -6.32
C ASN A 119 -46.55 -14.75 -4.81
N ARG A 120 -47.03 -13.82 -3.98
CA ARG A 120 -47.19 -14.07 -2.54
C ARG A 120 -48.65 -14.36 -2.31
N THR A 121 -48.98 -15.60 -1.94
CA THR A 121 -50.32 -15.96 -1.47
C THR A 121 -50.69 -15.06 -0.31
N ARG A 122 -51.81 -14.35 -0.45
CA ARG A 122 -52.44 -13.56 0.59
C ARG A 122 -53.80 -14.18 0.87
N PRO A 123 -54.17 -14.42 2.14
CA PRO A 123 -55.53 -14.81 2.48
C PRO A 123 -56.54 -13.78 1.95
N GLU A 124 -57.75 -14.24 1.65
CA GLU A 124 -58.87 -13.35 1.36
C GLU A 124 -59.12 -12.42 2.56
N GLY A 125 -59.32 -11.12 2.30
CA GLY A 125 -59.45 -10.10 3.35
C GLY A 125 -58.12 -9.63 3.98
N TRP A 126 -56.96 -10.11 3.52
CA TRP A 126 -55.67 -9.68 4.08
C TRP A 126 -55.39 -8.19 3.83
N LEU A 127 -55.21 -7.43 4.90
CA LEU A 127 -54.71 -6.06 4.88
C LEU A 127 -53.19 -6.04 5.16
N ALA A 128 -52.48 -5.11 4.53
CA ALA A 128 -51.08 -4.87 4.88
C ALA A 128 -51.00 -4.44 6.36
N PRO A 129 -49.94 -4.81 7.12
CA PRO A 129 -49.85 -4.49 8.55
C PRO A 129 -50.08 -3.01 8.90
N SER A 130 -49.66 -2.10 8.01
CA SER A 130 -49.89 -0.66 8.16
C SER A 130 -51.37 -0.24 8.00
N LEU A 131 -52.13 -0.94 7.16
CA LEU A 131 -53.57 -0.71 6.97
C LEU A 131 -54.38 -1.40 8.07
N GLN A 132 -54.02 -2.63 8.44
CA GLN A 132 -54.62 -3.37 9.55
C GLN A 132 -54.56 -2.55 10.85
N SER A 133 -53.38 -2.02 11.18
CA SER A 133 -53.19 -1.16 12.35
C SER A 133 -54.10 0.08 12.31
N ARG A 134 -54.38 0.68 11.15
CA ARG A 134 -55.32 1.80 11.09
C ARG A 134 -56.75 1.35 11.39
N VAL A 135 -57.20 0.25 10.82
CA VAL A 135 -58.54 -0.28 11.07
C VAL A 135 -58.73 -0.65 12.54
N GLU A 136 -57.75 -1.31 13.15
CA GLU A 136 -57.82 -1.76 14.54
C GLU A 136 -57.71 -0.62 15.57
N ASN A 137 -57.05 0.50 15.21
CA ASN A 137 -56.81 1.62 16.13
C ASN A 137 -57.71 2.84 15.90
N ILE A 138 -58.64 2.79 14.95
CA ILE A 138 -59.67 3.83 14.79
C ILE A 138 -60.88 3.42 15.66
N LYS A 139 -61.20 4.26 16.65
CA LYS A 139 -62.43 4.19 17.45
C LYS A 139 -63.54 4.98 16.79
#